data_AF-A0A4Y4KIK2-F1
#
_entry.id   AF-A0A4Y4KIK2-F1
#
_cell.length_a   1.000
_cell.length_b   1.000
_cell.length_c   1.000
_cell.angle_alpha   90.00
_cell.angle_beta   90.00
_cell.angle_gamma   90.00
#
_symmetry.space_group_name_H-M   'P 1'
#
loop_
_entity.id
_entity.type
_entity.pdbx_description
1 polymer ?
#
loop_
_entity_poly.entity_id
_entity_poly.type
_entity_poly.pdbx_seq_one_letter_code
_entity_poly.pdbx_strand_id
1 'polypeptide(L)'
;MAATTAQPTGAKPRRHIAVIPCRWGASRFPGKPLAVLGDKPLFWHVHQRCLEAKRLDGAIVATDDERIEAACRQLGIECIRTGEHLTGTDRVAEVAERLPAEAYINVQGDEPFISPTAIDDVSEALEYTPPGTLAVNAYTELVDVGAVLDHNVVKVVVTARGEALMFSRQPIPYPRGDRPKYLRQLGLYGFTGSALQRFRQLQQGPLERAEGVEMLRFVEHGHAVHMVPVLDDGVAVDTPEDLARAERLLDQYDGAVSTRGTAGRSARCDGSTSPATRDQSLESPRSHSQRTAAPGPGLRRSRTVSGSCCSGC
;
A
#
# COMPACT_ATOMS: atom_id res chain seq x y z
N MET A 1 -22.65 -48.86 8.60
CA MET A 1 -22.25 -48.40 7.25
C MET A 1 -22.86 -47.02 7.06
N ALA A 2 -22.18 -45.92 6.76
CA ALA A 2 -20.77 -45.63 6.55
C ALA A 2 -20.46 -44.32 7.30
N ALA A 3 -19.31 -44.27 7.96
CA ALA A 3 -18.82 -43.06 8.60
C ALA A 3 -18.37 -42.07 7.53
N THR A 4 -19.02 -40.89 7.47
CA THR A 4 -18.56 -39.77 6.65
C THR A 4 -17.20 -39.33 7.17
N THR A 5 -16.16 -39.72 6.43
CA THR A 5 -14.79 -39.36 6.71
C THR A 5 -14.59 -37.92 6.24
N ALA A 6 -14.59 -36.97 7.17
CA ALA A 6 -14.09 -35.63 6.90
C ALA A 6 -12.62 -35.74 6.50
N GLN A 7 -12.26 -35.18 5.35
CA GLN A 7 -10.86 -35.03 4.96
C GLN A 7 -10.22 -33.93 5.82
N PRO A 8 -9.14 -34.20 6.55
CA PRO A 8 -8.27 -33.15 7.05
C PRO A 8 -7.27 -32.83 5.94
N THR A 9 -7.49 -31.77 5.17
CA THR A 9 -6.45 -31.26 4.27
C THR A 9 -5.37 -30.61 5.11
N GLY A 10 -4.26 -31.33 5.32
CA GLY A 10 -3.07 -30.88 6.04
C GLY A 10 -2.27 -29.80 5.31
N ALA A 11 -2.93 -28.80 4.75
CA ALA A 11 -2.26 -27.57 4.34
C ALA A 11 -1.89 -26.82 5.62
N LYS A 12 -0.59 -26.50 5.78
CA LYS A 12 -0.15 -25.55 6.80
C LYS A 12 -0.99 -24.27 6.62
N PRO A 13 -1.60 -23.71 7.68
CA PRO A 13 -2.36 -22.48 7.55
C PRO A 13 -1.47 -21.43 6.89
N ARG A 14 -2.00 -20.77 5.84
CA ARG A 14 -1.31 -19.64 5.22
C ARG A 14 -1.11 -18.62 6.35
N ARG A 15 0.13 -18.24 6.59
CA ARG A 15 0.45 -17.18 7.53
C ARG A 15 -0.20 -15.91 6.99
N HIS A 16 0.25 -15.44 5.83
CA HIS A 16 -0.17 -14.16 5.28
C HIS A 16 -0.55 -14.35 3.81
N ILE A 17 -1.72 -13.86 3.41
CA ILE A 17 -2.21 -13.96 2.03
C ILE A 17 -2.59 -12.59 1.48
N ALA A 18 -2.18 -12.28 0.24
CA ALA A 18 -2.70 -11.13 -0.47
C ALA A 18 -4.07 -11.42 -1.08
N VAL A 19 -5.02 -10.52 -0.90
CA VAL A 19 -6.34 -10.56 -1.54
C VAL A 19 -6.49 -9.30 -2.39
N ILE A 20 -6.78 -9.50 -3.67
CA ILE A 20 -6.89 -8.44 -4.68
C ILE A 20 -8.38 -8.27 -5.05
N PRO A 21 -9.12 -7.35 -4.40
CA PRO A 21 -10.51 -7.15 -4.70
C PRO A 21 -10.68 -6.49 -6.07
N CYS A 22 -11.44 -7.13 -6.95
CA CYS A 22 -11.75 -6.66 -8.29
C CYS A 22 -13.27 -6.65 -8.51
N ARG A 23 -13.83 -5.49 -8.86
CA ARG A 23 -15.25 -5.34 -9.22
C ARG A 23 -15.39 -4.76 -10.62
N TRP A 24 -16.46 -5.14 -11.31
CA TRP A 24 -16.74 -4.56 -12.63
C TRP A 24 -17.21 -3.11 -12.57
N GLY A 25 -18.08 -2.81 -11.59
CA GLY A 25 -18.78 -1.55 -11.44
C GLY A 25 -17.93 -0.45 -10.80
N ALA A 26 -16.89 0.01 -11.48
CA ALA A 26 -16.29 1.31 -11.17
C ALA A 26 -17.05 2.39 -11.97
N SER A 27 -17.68 3.35 -11.28
CA SER A 27 -18.54 4.38 -11.91
C SER A 27 -17.82 5.22 -12.96
N ARG A 28 -16.52 5.48 -12.75
CA ARG A 28 -15.67 6.30 -13.63
C ARG A 28 -14.94 5.51 -14.71
N PHE A 29 -14.80 4.19 -14.53
CA PHE A 29 -14.09 3.33 -15.46
C PHE A 29 -14.67 1.90 -15.43
N PRO A 30 -15.82 1.66 -16.08
CA PRO A 30 -16.42 0.33 -16.13
C PRO A 30 -15.47 -0.70 -16.74
N GLY A 31 -15.34 -1.86 -16.11
CA GLY A 31 -14.42 -2.91 -16.57
C GLY A 31 -12.93 -2.64 -16.30
N LYS A 32 -12.61 -1.63 -15.48
CA LYS A 32 -11.23 -1.25 -15.10
C LYS A 32 -10.30 -2.43 -14.77
N PRO A 33 -10.67 -3.44 -13.97
CA PRO A 33 -9.75 -4.55 -13.69
C PRO A 33 -9.25 -5.26 -14.96
N LEU A 34 -10.07 -5.33 -16.02
CA LEU A 34 -9.71 -5.92 -17.31
C LEU A 34 -9.13 -4.93 -18.31
N ALA A 35 -8.99 -3.65 -17.95
CA ALA A 35 -8.29 -2.68 -18.79
C ALA A 35 -6.87 -3.17 -19.03
N VAL A 36 -6.42 -3.09 -20.28
CA VAL A 36 -5.12 -3.62 -20.70
C VAL A 36 -4.06 -2.57 -20.41
N LEU A 37 -3.01 -3.00 -19.71
CA LEU A 37 -1.78 -2.25 -19.49
C LEU A 37 -0.64 -3.10 -20.07
N GLY A 38 -0.02 -2.64 -21.16
CA GLY A 38 0.88 -3.47 -21.96
C GLY A 38 0.14 -4.62 -22.64
N ASP A 39 0.47 -5.87 -22.31
CA ASP A 39 -0.15 -7.08 -22.85
C ASP A 39 -1.07 -7.82 -21.86
N LYS A 40 -1.26 -7.26 -20.65
CA LYS A 40 -1.99 -7.90 -19.54
C LYS A 40 -3.04 -6.98 -18.92
N PRO A 41 -4.11 -7.54 -18.33
CA PRO A 41 -5.09 -6.74 -17.59
C PRO A 41 -4.49 -6.13 -16.32
N LEU A 42 -5.02 -5.00 -15.85
CA LEU A 42 -4.50 -4.29 -14.66
C LEU A 42 -4.34 -5.19 -13.44
N PHE A 43 -5.34 -6.02 -13.11
CA PHE A 43 -5.26 -6.88 -11.92
C PHE A 43 -4.11 -7.91 -12.00
N TRP A 44 -3.70 -8.30 -13.21
CA TRP A 44 -2.59 -9.23 -13.40
C TRP A 44 -1.28 -8.62 -12.92
N HIS A 45 -1.04 -7.34 -13.22
CA HIS A 45 0.16 -6.63 -12.77
C HIS A 45 0.23 -6.58 -11.25
N VAL A 46 -0.87 -6.19 -10.60
CA VAL A 46 -1.02 -6.20 -9.14
C VAL A 46 -0.71 -7.59 -8.57
N HIS A 47 -1.28 -8.63 -9.17
CA HIS A 47 -1.02 -10.01 -8.77
C HIS A 47 0.47 -10.38 -8.87
N GLN A 48 1.18 -9.99 -9.94
CA GLN A 48 2.62 -10.22 -10.04
C GLN A 48 3.40 -9.48 -8.94
N ARG A 49 3.06 -8.22 -8.64
CA ARG A 49 3.69 -7.47 -7.53
C ARG A 49 3.52 -8.20 -6.20
N CYS A 50 2.34 -8.77 -5.94
CA CYS A 50 2.10 -9.56 -4.73
C CYS A 50 2.97 -10.81 -4.68
N LEU A 51 3.18 -11.51 -5.80
CA LEU A 51 4.03 -12.72 -5.83
C LEU A 51 5.52 -12.43 -5.63
N GLU A 52 5.96 -11.19 -5.87
CA GLU A 52 7.34 -10.77 -5.61
C GLU A 52 7.60 -10.41 -4.14
N ALA A 53 6.54 -10.23 -3.34
CA ALA A 53 6.66 -9.98 -1.90
C ALA A 53 7.15 -11.24 -1.17
N LYS A 54 7.98 -11.07 -0.15
CA LYS A 54 8.68 -12.18 0.52
C LYS A 54 7.91 -12.77 1.69
N ARG A 55 6.95 -12.04 2.24
CA ARG A 55 6.19 -12.44 3.44
C ARG A 55 4.84 -13.08 3.13
N LEU A 56 4.45 -13.16 1.86
CA LEU A 56 3.18 -13.76 1.45
C LEU A 56 3.33 -15.23 1.09
N ASP A 57 2.37 -16.05 1.51
CA ASP A 57 2.25 -17.45 1.07
C ASP A 57 1.53 -17.58 -0.28
N GLY A 58 0.94 -16.49 -0.78
CA GLY A 58 0.27 -16.43 -2.07
C GLY A 58 -0.58 -15.18 -2.24
N ALA A 59 -1.13 -15.02 -3.44
CA ALA A 59 -2.02 -13.95 -3.80
C ALA A 59 -3.27 -14.52 -4.50
N ILE A 60 -4.43 -13.93 -4.22
CA ILE A 60 -5.70 -14.37 -4.79
C ILE A 60 -6.53 -13.18 -5.26
N VAL A 61 -7.17 -13.31 -6.41
CA VAL A 61 -8.15 -12.34 -6.89
C VAL A 61 -9.51 -12.65 -6.28
N ALA A 62 -10.21 -11.63 -5.78
CA ALA A 62 -11.56 -11.76 -5.27
C ALA A 62 -12.51 -10.92 -6.11
N THR A 63 -13.54 -11.53 -6.72
CA THR A 63 -14.41 -10.80 -7.65
C THR A 63 -15.87 -11.20 -7.58
N ASP A 64 -16.75 -10.26 -7.90
CA ASP A 64 -18.18 -10.49 -8.12
C ASP A 64 -18.57 -10.60 -9.60
N ASP A 65 -17.61 -10.76 -10.52
CA ASP A 65 -17.88 -10.76 -11.96
C ASP A 65 -17.32 -12.00 -12.68
N GLU A 66 -18.15 -12.65 -13.50
CA GLU A 66 -17.77 -13.86 -14.25
C GLU A 66 -16.70 -13.59 -15.32
N ARG A 67 -16.64 -12.37 -15.88
CA ARG A 67 -15.63 -12.02 -16.90
C ARG A 67 -14.26 -11.91 -16.27
N ILE A 68 -14.18 -11.37 -15.05
CA ILE A 68 -12.93 -11.28 -14.28
C ILE A 68 -12.48 -12.68 -13.86
N GLU A 69 -13.40 -13.51 -13.35
CA GLU A 69 -13.11 -14.92 -13.03
C GLU A 69 -12.60 -15.71 -14.26
N ALA A 70 -13.24 -15.53 -15.42
CA ALA A 70 -12.82 -16.16 -16.66
C ALA A 70 -11.40 -15.73 -17.07
N ALA A 71 -11.07 -14.44 -16.93
CA ALA A 71 -9.73 -13.93 -17.19
C ALA A 71 -8.69 -14.51 -16.22
N CYS A 72 -8.99 -14.61 -14.92
CA CYS A 72 -8.13 -15.27 -13.94
C CYS A 72 -7.83 -16.72 -14.34
N ARG A 73 -8.86 -17.49 -14.74
CA ARG A 73 -8.70 -18.88 -15.20
C ARG A 73 -7.80 -18.99 -16.43
N GLN A 74 -7.96 -18.10 -17.41
CA GLN A 74 -7.11 -18.08 -18.61
C GLN A 74 -5.64 -17.75 -18.28
N LEU A 75 -5.41 -16.93 -17.26
CA LEU A 75 -4.08 -16.51 -16.82
C LEU A 75 -3.46 -17.43 -15.75
N GLY A 76 -4.17 -18.46 -15.31
CA GLY A 76 -3.71 -19.37 -14.25
C GLY A 76 -3.62 -18.70 -12.87
N ILE A 77 -4.42 -17.66 -12.62
CA ILE A 77 -4.46 -16.91 -11.36
C ILE A 77 -5.52 -17.50 -10.43
N GLU A 78 -5.15 -17.73 -9.16
CA GLU A 78 -6.09 -18.16 -8.13
C GLU A 78 -7.17 -17.09 -7.94
N CYS A 79 -8.44 -17.49 -7.94
CA CYS A 79 -9.57 -16.58 -7.85
C CYS A 79 -10.68 -17.15 -6.98
N ILE A 80 -11.25 -16.32 -6.10
CA ILE A 80 -12.48 -16.62 -5.37
C ILE A 80 -13.60 -15.73 -5.89
N ARG A 81 -14.65 -16.37 -6.41
CA ARG A 81 -15.92 -15.72 -6.73
C ARG A 81 -16.65 -15.37 -5.44
N THR A 82 -16.90 -14.08 -5.23
CA THR A 82 -17.56 -13.50 -4.04
C THR A 82 -18.94 -12.95 -4.42
N GLY A 83 -19.75 -12.62 -3.41
CA GLY A 83 -20.98 -11.85 -3.59
C GLY A 83 -20.72 -10.38 -3.95
N GLU A 84 -21.78 -9.63 -4.21
CA GLU A 84 -21.70 -8.18 -4.32
C GLU A 84 -21.48 -7.56 -2.94
N HIS A 85 -20.52 -6.63 -2.85
CA HIS A 85 -20.15 -5.96 -1.61
C HIS A 85 -20.02 -4.46 -1.81
N LEU A 86 -20.31 -3.70 -0.74
CA LEU A 86 -20.21 -2.24 -0.76
C LEU A 86 -18.76 -1.78 -1.01
N THR A 87 -17.80 -2.49 -0.41
CA THR A 87 -16.40 -2.10 -0.37
C THR A 87 -15.47 -3.26 -0.70
N GLY A 88 -14.21 -2.93 -1.06
CA GLY A 88 -13.17 -3.94 -1.25
C GLY A 88 -12.89 -4.70 0.05
N THR A 89 -12.88 -4.02 1.19
CA THR A 89 -12.64 -4.64 2.50
C THR A 89 -13.74 -5.63 2.90
N ASP A 90 -15.01 -5.33 2.61
CA ASP A 90 -16.11 -6.28 2.82
C ASP A 90 -15.92 -7.57 1.99
N ARG A 91 -15.41 -7.43 0.76
CA ARG A 91 -15.08 -8.57 -0.11
C ARG A 91 -13.92 -9.40 0.44
N VAL A 92 -12.87 -8.75 0.94
CA VAL A 92 -11.74 -9.43 1.60
C VAL A 92 -12.22 -10.20 2.84
N ALA A 93 -13.19 -9.65 3.58
CA ALA A 93 -13.78 -10.33 4.73
C ALA A 93 -14.56 -11.60 4.33
N GLU A 94 -15.28 -11.62 3.20
CA GLU A 94 -15.88 -12.87 2.69
C GLU A 94 -14.81 -13.90 2.31
N VAL A 95 -13.70 -13.48 1.71
CA VAL A 95 -12.58 -14.37 1.40
C VAL A 95 -12.01 -14.98 2.69
N ALA A 96 -11.86 -14.19 3.75
CA ALA A 96 -11.35 -14.66 5.04
C ALA A 96 -12.24 -15.71 5.71
N GLU A 97 -13.54 -15.73 5.43
CA GLU A 97 -14.47 -16.76 5.92
C GLU A 97 -14.25 -18.11 5.22
N ARG A 98 -13.74 -18.08 3.98
CA ARG A 98 -13.61 -19.26 3.10
C ARG A 98 -12.18 -19.78 3.03
N LEU A 99 -11.21 -18.91 3.23
CA LEU A 99 -9.78 -19.22 3.19
C LEU A 99 -9.09 -18.68 4.46
N PRO A 100 -9.13 -19.43 5.57
CA PRO A 100 -8.52 -19.02 6.82
C PRO A 100 -7.00 -18.82 6.71
N ALA A 101 -6.53 -17.64 7.15
CA ALA A 101 -5.12 -17.26 7.29
C ALA A 101 -4.89 -16.48 8.59
N GLU A 102 -3.64 -16.36 9.04
CA GLU A 102 -3.31 -15.52 10.21
C GLU A 102 -3.53 -14.03 9.91
N ALA A 103 -3.17 -13.61 8.68
CA ALA A 103 -3.30 -12.25 8.19
C ALA A 103 -3.71 -12.19 6.71
N TYR A 104 -4.42 -11.10 6.37
CA TYR A 104 -4.88 -10.78 5.03
C TYR A 104 -4.35 -9.42 4.61
N ILE A 105 -3.65 -9.38 3.48
CA ILE A 105 -3.13 -8.15 2.89
C ILE A 105 -4.04 -7.77 1.73
N ASN A 106 -4.87 -6.75 1.93
CA ASN A 106 -5.71 -6.20 0.87
C ASN A 106 -4.83 -5.31 -0.02
N VAL A 107 -4.70 -5.68 -1.29
CA VAL A 107 -3.99 -4.91 -2.31
C VAL A 107 -4.99 -4.53 -3.39
N GLN A 108 -5.31 -3.25 -3.53
CA GLN A 108 -6.32 -2.82 -4.49
C GLN A 108 -5.92 -3.20 -5.93
N GLY A 109 -6.89 -3.68 -6.71
CA GLY A 109 -6.67 -4.16 -8.08
C GLY A 109 -6.29 -3.09 -9.11
N ASP A 110 -6.14 -1.84 -8.68
CA ASP A 110 -5.82 -0.66 -9.47
C ASP A 110 -4.46 -0.04 -9.14
N GLU A 111 -3.62 -0.71 -8.34
CA GLU A 111 -2.26 -0.28 -8.00
C GLU A 111 -1.21 -1.16 -8.74
N PRO A 112 -1.14 -1.14 -10.09
CA PRO A 112 -0.33 -2.10 -10.86
C PRO A 112 1.18 -2.03 -10.57
N PHE A 113 1.64 -0.92 -10.00
CA PHE A 113 3.04 -0.68 -9.64
C PHE A 113 3.33 -0.76 -8.15
N ILE A 114 2.40 -1.26 -7.34
CA ILE A 114 2.58 -1.36 -5.89
C ILE A 114 3.92 -2.03 -5.54
N SER A 115 4.64 -1.45 -4.60
CA SER A 115 5.94 -1.97 -4.17
C SER A 115 5.78 -3.28 -3.36
N PRO A 116 6.46 -4.38 -3.73
CA PRO A 116 6.50 -5.62 -2.97
C PRO A 116 7.12 -5.42 -1.59
N THR A 117 8.06 -4.48 -1.44
CA THR A 117 8.60 -4.14 -0.13
C THR A 117 7.55 -3.43 0.72
N ALA A 118 6.69 -2.59 0.13
CA ALA A 118 5.57 -1.99 0.87
C ALA A 118 4.56 -3.05 1.34
N ILE A 119 4.28 -4.06 0.50
CA ILE A 119 3.47 -5.23 0.87
C ILE A 119 4.10 -5.97 2.07
N ASP A 120 5.41 -6.21 2.01
CA ASP A 120 6.16 -6.84 3.10
C ASP A 120 6.13 -5.98 4.39
N ASP A 121 6.25 -4.65 4.28
CA ASP A 121 6.20 -3.72 5.42
C ASP A 121 4.83 -3.74 6.10
N VAL A 122 3.73 -3.72 5.34
CA VAL A 122 2.37 -3.81 5.89
C VAL A 122 2.10 -5.17 6.51
N SER A 123 2.57 -6.22 5.84
CA SER A 123 2.51 -7.58 6.34
C SER A 123 3.24 -7.70 7.68
N GLU A 124 4.46 -7.20 7.76
CA GLU A 124 5.27 -7.25 8.97
C GLU A 124 4.66 -6.41 10.10
N ALA A 125 4.09 -5.25 9.78
CA ALA A 125 3.46 -4.36 10.76
C ALA A 125 2.37 -5.02 11.59
N LEU A 126 1.62 -5.98 11.03
CA LEU A 126 0.61 -6.74 11.76
C LEU A 126 1.18 -7.50 12.96
N GLU A 127 2.46 -7.90 12.93
CA GLU A 127 3.11 -8.67 14.00
C GLU A 127 3.40 -7.83 15.26
N TYR A 128 3.47 -6.50 15.12
CA TYR A 128 3.86 -5.58 16.20
C TYR A 128 2.94 -4.36 16.33
N THR A 129 1.72 -4.44 15.80
CA THR A 129 0.71 -3.39 16.03
C THR A 129 0.35 -3.25 17.52
N PRO A 130 0.09 -2.03 18.00
CA PRO A 130 -0.40 -1.83 19.35
C PRO A 130 -1.69 -2.62 19.62
N PRO A 131 -1.87 -3.17 20.84
CA PRO A 131 -3.11 -3.86 21.21
C PRO A 131 -4.35 -3.01 20.93
N GLY A 132 -5.36 -3.62 20.28
CA GLY A 132 -6.60 -2.94 19.90
C GLY A 132 -6.56 -2.26 18.52
N THR A 133 -5.42 -2.28 17.82
CA THR A 133 -5.35 -1.92 16.39
C THR A 133 -6.11 -2.95 15.57
N LEU A 134 -7.03 -2.49 14.72
CA LEU A 134 -7.80 -3.38 13.84
C LEU A 134 -7.27 -3.41 12.41
N ALA A 135 -6.52 -2.41 11.99
CA ALA A 135 -5.99 -2.35 10.64
C ALA A 135 -4.63 -1.71 10.61
N VAL A 136 -3.81 -2.16 9.66
CA VAL A 136 -2.61 -1.47 9.19
C VAL A 136 -2.91 -0.89 7.83
N ASN A 137 -2.48 0.34 7.54
CA ASN A 137 -2.58 0.93 6.21
C ASN A 137 -1.30 1.68 5.83
N ALA A 138 -0.81 1.45 4.62
CA ALA A 138 0.38 2.13 4.11
C ALA A 138 0.10 3.57 3.67
N TYR A 139 1.12 4.42 3.82
CA TYR A 139 1.14 5.77 3.26
C TYR A 139 2.54 6.15 2.77
N THR A 140 2.60 7.14 1.88
CA THR A 140 3.87 7.71 1.40
C THR A 140 3.81 9.24 1.32
N GLU A 141 4.95 9.91 1.31
CA GLU A 141 5.02 11.37 1.23
C GLU A 141 4.75 11.84 -0.21
N LEU A 142 3.82 12.80 -0.35
CA LEU A 142 3.55 13.47 -1.62
C LEU A 142 4.54 14.60 -1.82
N VAL A 143 5.41 14.45 -2.83
CA VAL A 143 6.40 15.47 -3.21
C VAL A 143 5.84 16.42 -4.27
N ASP A 144 4.97 15.92 -5.16
CA ASP A 144 4.35 16.70 -6.23
C ASP A 144 3.13 17.49 -5.75
N VAL A 145 3.09 18.78 -6.07
CA VAL A 145 1.98 19.68 -5.71
C VAL A 145 0.71 19.32 -6.50
N GLY A 146 0.84 18.85 -7.75
CA GLY A 146 -0.30 18.41 -8.55
C GLY A 146 -1.06 17.27 -7.87
N ALA A 147 -0.33 16.25 -7.42
CA ALA A 147 -0.89 15.11 -6.70
C ALA A 147 -1.55 15.49 -5.36
N VAL A 148 -1.09 16.56 -4.68
CA VAL A 148 -1.75 17.07 -3.46
C VAL A 148 -3.15 17.60 -3.77
N LEU A 149 -3.30 18.31 -4.88
CA LEU A 149 -4.56 18.93 -5.31
C LEU A 149 -5.51 17.95 -6.01
N ASP A 150 -5.03 16.79 -6.44
CA ASP A 150 -5.84 15.75 -7.09
C ASP A 150 -6.81 15.10 -6.09
N HIS A 151 -8.11 15.20 -6.35
CA HIS A 151 -9.17 14.59 -5.52
C HIS A 151 -9.25 13.07 -5.68
N ASN A 152 -8.60 12.48 -6.68
CA ASN A 152 -8.45 11.03 -6.79
C ASN A 152 -7.43 10.49 -5.77
N VAL A 153 -6.42 11.30 -5.44
CA VAL A 153 -5.42 10.98 -4.43
C VAL A 153 -5.98 11.26 -3.04
N VAL A 154 -6.12 10.21 -2.23
CA VAL A 154 -6.54 10.35 -0.83
C VAL A 154 -5.35 10.78 0.00
N LYS A 155 -5.52 11.88 0.75
CA LYS A 155 -4.55 12.37 1.72
C LYS A 155 -4.85 11.79 3.10
N VAL A 156 -3.82 11.55 3.90
CA VAL A 156 -3.95 11.10 5.30
C VAL A 156 -3.15 11.99 6.24
N VAL A 157 -3.71 12.28 7.41
CA VAL A 157 -2.98 12.88 8.53
C VAL A 157 -2.72 11.79 9.56
N VAL A 158 -1.47 11.67 10.00
CA VAL A 158 -1.03 10.65 10.95
C VAL A 158 -0.69 11.31 12.29
N THR A 159 -1.16 10.73 13.40
CA THR A 159 -0.86 11.22 14.74
C THR A 159 0.57 10.90 15.16
N ALA A 160 1.04 11.51 16.25
CA ALA A 160 2.34 11.17 16.86
C ALA A 160 2.44 9.71 17.35
N ARG A 161 1.32 8.99 17.45
CA ARG A 161 1.28 7.55 17.79
C ARG A 161 1.34 6.64 16.56
N GLY A 162 1.45 7.21 15.36
CA GLY A 162 1.41 6.44 14.11
C GLY A 162 0.00 5.92 13.78
N GLU A 163 -1.05 6.63 14.20
CA GLU A 163 -2.44 6.26 13.90
C GLU A 163 -3.04 7.24 12.89
N ALA A 164 -3.97 6.78 12.05
CA ALA A 164 -4.73 7.68 11.18
C ALA A 164 -5.58 8.64 12.02
N LEU A 165 -5.40 9.94 11.81
CA LEU A 165 -6.24 10.99 12.38
C LEU A 165 -7.43 11.30 11.46
N MET A 166 -7.15 11.44 10.15
CA MET A 166 -8.14 11.81 9.15
C MET A 166 -7.67 11.37 7.76
N PHE A 167 -8.62 10.91 6.94
CA PHE A 167 -8.44 10.72 5.51
C PHE A 167 -9.29 11.74 4.77
N SER A 168 -8.79 12.32 3.68
CA SER A 168 -9.61 13.21 2.85
C SER A 168 -9.12 13.27 1.41
N ARG A 169 -10.06 13.43 0.48
CA ARG A 169 -9.76 13.82 -0.91
C ARG A 169 -9.39 15.29 -1.02
N GLN A 170 -9.67 16.11 -0.02
CA GLN A 170 -9.16 17.49 0.05
C GLN A 170 -7.70 17.52 0.53
N PRO A 171 -6.91 18.53 0.12
CA PRO A 171 -5.57 18.74 0.65
C PRO A 171 -5.60 18.95 2.18
N ILE A 172 -5.06 17.97 2.92
CA ILE A 172 -4.92 18.04 4.38
C ILE A 172 -3.47 17.70 4.79
N PRO A 173 -2.91 18.40 5.80
CA PRO A 173 -3.53 19.48 6.56
C PRO A 173 -3.53 20.83 5.82
N TYR A 174 -4.38 21.74 6.26
CA TYR A 174 -4.45 23.09 5.70
C TYR A 174 -3.20 23.91 6.08
N PRO A 175 -2.50 24.54 5.11
CA PRO A 175 -1.21 25.18 5.32
C PRO A 175 -1.35 26.61 5.88
N ARG A 176 -1.91 26.76 7.10
CA ARG A 176 -2.03 28.09 7.76
C ARG A 176 -0.68 28.62 8.27
N GLY A 177 0.18 27.72 8.75
CA GLY A 177 1.48 28.04 9.32
C GLY A 177 2.62 27.55 8.41
N ASP A 178 3.51 26.73 8.97
CA ASP A 178 4.58 26.09 8.20
C ASP A 178 4.03 25.21 7.08
N ARG A 179 4.83 25.07 6.01
CA ARG A 179 4.49 24.18 4.89
C ARG A 179 4.38 22.75 5.41
N PRO A 180 3.20 22.12 5.39
CA PRO A 180 3.05 20.78 5.89
C PRO A 180 3.60 19.76 4.91
N LYS A 181 3.92 18.58 5.42
CA LYS A 181 4.06 17.38 4.61
C LYS A 181 2.67 16.86 4.27
N TYR A 182 2.45 16.58 2.99
CA TYR A 182 1.25 15.89 2.53
C TYR A 182 1.57 14.41 2.39
N LEU A 183 0.67 13.56 2.86
CA LEU A 183 0.83 12.11 2.81
C LEU A 183 -0.29 11.52 1.98
N ARG A 184 0.06 10.66 1.03
CA ARG A 184 -0.90 9.86 0.26
C ARG A 184 -1.18 8.57 1.00
N GLN A 185 -2.45 8.25 1.17
CA GLN A 185 -2.88 6.91 1.57
C GLN A 185 -2.76 5.97 0.36
N LEU A 186 -2.20 4.78 0.58
CA LEU A 186 -2.11 3.74 -0.44
C LEU A 186 -3.24 2.74 -0.27
N GLY A 187 -3.72 2.18 -1.39
CA GLY A 187 -4.68 1.06 -1.43
C GLY A 187 -4.10 -0.26 -0.93
N LEU A 188 -3.33 -0.24 0.15
CA LEU A 188 -2.60 -1.36 0.72
C LEU A 188 -2.87 -1.44 2.22
N TYR A 189 -3.54 -2.49 2.64
CA TYR A 189 -4.02 -2.67 4.02
C TYR A 189 -3.69 -4.05 4.56
N GLY A 190 -3.48 -4.15 5.87
CA GLY A 190 -3.30 -5.40 6.59
C GLY A 190 -4.39 -5.60 7.63
N PHE A 191 -4.94 -6.82 7.69
CA PHE A 191 -5.96 -7.19 8.67
C PHE A 191 -5.74 -8.60 9.22
N THR A 192 -6.20 -8.82 10.45
CA THR A 192 -6.49 -10.17 10.95
C THR A 192 -7.91 -10.59 10.53
N GLY A 193 -8.21 -11.89 10.59
CA GLY A 193 -9.57 -12.37 10.33
C GLY A 193 -10.63 -11.78 11.27
N SER A 194 -10.29 -11.61 12.56
CA SER A 194 -11.20 -11.00 13.54
C SER A 194 -11.44 -9.51 13.27
N ALA A 195 -10.43 -8.78 12.78
CA ALA A 195 -10.60 -7.40 12.37
C ALA A 195 -11.51 -7.27 11.14
N LEU A 196 -11.38 -8.14 10.14
CA LEU A 196 -12.27 -8.19 8.98
C LEU A 196 -13.72 -8.49 9.39
N GLN A 197 -13.91 -9.46 10.29
CA GLN A 197 -15.23 -9.76 10.85
C GLN A 197 -15.81 -8.53 11.57
N ARG A 198 -14.97 -7.81 12.35
CA ARG A 198 -15.38 -6.57 13.01
C ARG A 198 -15.78 -5.50 11.99
N PHE A 199 -15.02 -5.32 10.92
CA PHE A 199 -15.32 -4.35 9.85
C PHE A 199 -16.71 -4.57 9.23
N ARG A 200 -17.06 -5.84 8.95
CA ARG A 200 -18.38 -6.22 8.39
C ARG A 200 -19.55 -5.92 9.34
N GLN A 201 -19.32 -5.93 10.65
CA GLN A 201 -20.36 -5.65 11.64
C GLN A 201 -20.61 -4.15 11.84
N LEU A 202 -19.63 -3.31 11.49
CA LEU A 202 -19.76 -1.87 11.58
C LEU A 202 -20.62 -1.35 10.42
N GLN A 203 -21.52 -0.43 10.73
CA GLN A 203 -22.30 0.25 9.70
C GLN A 203 -21.43 1.26 8.97
N GLN A 204 -21.72 1.52 7.70
CA GLN A 204 -21.06 2.59 6.96
C GLN A 204 -21.39 3.94 7.61
N GLY A 205 -20.37 4.69 8.03
CA GLY A 205 -20.56 5.99 8.65
C GLY A 205 -20.68 7.15 7.64
N PRO A 206 -21.09 8.34 8.08
CA PRO A 206 -21.20 9.51 7.20
C PRO A 206 -19.87 9.95 6.56
N LEU A 207 -18.73 9.85 7.24
CA LEU A 207 -17.43 10.22 6.70
C LEU A 207 -16.97 9.22 5.63
N GLU A 208 -17.11 7.91 5.88
CA GLU A 208 -16.80 6.90 4.86
C GLU A 208 -17.62 7.15 3.58
N ARG A 209 -18.92 7.44 3.70
CA ARG A 209 -19.76 7.74 2.53
C ARG A 209 -19.38 9.03 1.83
N ALA A 210 -19.02 10.08 2.58
CA ALA A 210 -18.70 11.38 2.03
C ALA A 210 -17.36 11.38 1.27
N GLU A 211 -16.34 10.74 1.84
CA GLU A 211 -14.98 10.69 1.26
C GLU A 211 -14.78 9.48 0.34
N GLY A 212 -15.60 8.44 0.48
CA GLY A 212 -15.44 7.17 -0.23
C GLY A 212 -14.14 6.45 0.14
N VAL A 213 -13.76 6.48 1.43
CA VAL A 213 -12.53 5.88 1.95
C VAL A 213 -12.87 4.88 3.05
N GLU A 214 -12.66 3.59 2.77
CA GLU A 214 -13.15 2.47 3.58
C GLU A 214 -12.60 2.47 5.01
N MET A 215 -11.36 2.91 5.22
CA MET A 215 -10.73 2.94 6.55
C MET A 215 -11.37 3.95 7.51
N LEU A 216 -12.13 4.93 6.98
CA LEU A 216 -12.93 5.82 7.83
C LEU A 216 -13.97 5.04 8.63
N ARG A 217 -14.44 3.87 8.18
CA ARG A 217 -15.37 3.04 8.95
C ARG A 217 -14.82 2.70 10.33
N PHE A 218 -13.54 2.33 10.42
CA PHE A 218 -12.90 2.05 11.71
C PHE A 218 -12.70 3.31 12.52
N VAL A 219 -12.17 4.37 11.91
CA VAL A 219 -11.92 5.66 12.59
C VAL A 219 -13.20 6.24 13.18
N GLU A 220 -14.31 6.24 12.42
CA GLU A 220 -15.62 6.73 12.85
C GLU A 220 -16.19 5.96 14.04
N HIS A 221 -15.88 4.68 14.17
CA HIS A 221 -16.31 3.82 15.27
C HIS A 221 -15.29 3.75 16.41
N GLY A 222 -14.29 4.64 16.41
CA GLY A 222 -13.30 4.74 17.49
C GLY A 222 -12.25 3.63 17.49
N HIS A 223 -12.07 2.92 16.37
CA HIS A 223 -11.05 1.91 16.21
C HIS A 223 -9.79 2.50 15.56
N ALA A 224 -8.62 2.16 16.10
CA ALA A 224 -7.36 2.64 15.59
C ALA A 224 -6.97 1.94 14.28
N VAL A 225 -6.48 2.74 13.33
CA VAL A 225 -5.81 2.28 12.10
C VAL A 225 -4.35 2.71 12.22
N HIS A 226 -3.44 1.75 12.30
CA HIS A 226 -2.01 2.01 12.36
C HIS A 226 -1.47 2.31 10.96
N MET A 227 -0.72 3.39 10.84
CA MET A 227 -0.23 3.91 9.56
C MET A 227 1.25 3.58 9.39
N VAL A 228 1.60 2.93 8.29
CA VAL A 228 2.97 2.48 7.99
C VAL A 228 3.56 3.33 6.86
N PRO A 229 4.67 4.05 7.09
CA PRO A 229 5.34 4.78 6.04
C PRO A 229 6.05 3.80 5.10
N VAL A 230 5.85 3.95 3.80
CA VAL A 230 6.51 3.14 2.77
C VAL A 230 7.09 4.01 1.66
N LEU A 231 8.04 3.45 0.93
CA LEU A 231 8.52 4.02 -0.33
C LEU A 231 7.75 3.38 -1.48
N ASP A 232 6.89 4.17 -2.10
CA ASP A 232 6.08 3.76 -3.26
C ASP A 232 5.92 4.96 -4.20
N ASP A 233 6.43 4.83 -5.42
CA ASP A 233 6.31 5.80 -6.51
C ASP A 233 5.28 5.36 -7.56
N GLY A 234 4.49 4.32 -7.24
CA GLY A 234 3.50 3.74 -8.13
C GLY A 234 2.33 4.69 -8.40
N VAL A 235 1.76 4.55 -9.60
CA VAL A 235 0.56 5.28 -10.02
C VAL A 235 -0.65 4.36 -9.94
N ALA A 236 -1.64 4.76 -9.15
CA ALA A 236 -2.96 4.14 -9.14
C ALA A 236 -3.71 4.47 -10.42
N VAL A 237 -4.49 3.52 -10.94
CA VAL A 237 -5.29 3.68 -12.16
C VAL A 237 -6.76 3.74 -11.81
N ASP A 238 -7.35 4.94 -11.82
CA ASP A 238 -8.78 5.16 -11.56
C ASP A 238 -9.54 5.71 -12.76
N THR A 239 -8.82 6.31 -13.70
CA THR A 239 -9.33 6.97 -14.90
C THR A 239 -8.57 6.50 -16.15
N PRO A 240 -9.13 6.69 -17.35
CA PRO A 240 -8.39 6.46 -18.60
C PRO A 240 -7.09 7.27 -18.70
N GLU A 241 -7.06 8.48 -18.16
CA GLU A 241 -5.87 9.33 -18.12
C GLU A 241 -4.78 8.72 -17.23
N ASP A 242 -5.16 8.08 -16.13
CA ASP A 242 -4.24 7.33 -15.26
C ASP A 242 -3.67 6.12 -15.98
N LEU A 243 -4.50 5.40 -16.75
CA LEU A 243 -4.04 4.28 -17.55
C LEU A 243 -2.98 4.73 -18.56
N ALA A 244 -3.19 5.85 -19.24
CA ALA A 244 -2.19 6.41 -20.15
C ALA A 244 -0.90 6.84 -19.42
N ARG A 245 -0.98 7.31 -18.16
CA ARG A 245 0.21 7.57 -17.33
C ARG A 245 0.92 6.26 -16.98
N ALA A 246 0.17 5.23 -16.61
CA ALA A 246 0.68 3.91 -16.30
C ALA A 246 1.38 3.26 -17.50
N GLU A 247 0.84 3.37 -18.71
CA GLU A 247 1.49 2.88 -19.94
C GLU A 247 2.86 3.52 -20.14
N ARG A 248 2.97 4.85 -19.98
CA ARG A 248 4.26 5.56 -20.10
C ARG A 248 5.26 5.15 -19.04
N LEU A 249 4.80 4.81 -17.83
CA LEU A 249 5.67 4.30 -16.78
C LEU A 249 6.15 2.88 -17.11
N LEU A 250 5.26 2.01 -17.56
CA LEU A 250 5.60 0.65 -17.96
C LEU A 250 6.69 0.63 -19.05
N ASP A 251 6.56 1.48 -20.07
CA ASP A 251 7.56 1.61 -21.14
C ASP A 251 8.95 2.02 -20.60
N GLN A 252 8.99 2.86 -19.57
CA GLN A 252 10.24 3.28 -18.93
C GLN A 252 10.88 2.14 -18.13
N TYR A 253 10.07 1.32 -17.44
CA TYR A 253 10.54 0.12 -16.76
C TYR A 253 11.16 -0.87 -17.75
N ASP A 254 10.47 -1.18 -18.84
CA ASP A 254 10.95 -2.11 -19.86
C ASP A 254 12.22 -1.59 -20.57
N GLY A 255 12.27 -0.28 -20.85
CA GLY A 255 13.45 0.39 -21.40
C GLY A 255 14.66 0.39 -20.43
N ALA A 256 14.43 0.58 -19.14
CA ALA A 256 15.48 0.55 -18.11
C ALA A 256 16.02 -0.87 -17.87
N VAL A 257 15.17 -1.89 -17.99
CA VAL A 257 15.59 -3.31 -17.90
C VAL A 257 16.36 -3.73 -19.15
N SER A 258 15.92 -3.30 -20.34
CA SER A 258 16.60 -3.52 -21.62
C SER A 258 18.02 -2.93 -21.63
N THR A 259 18.17 -1.69 -21.17
CA THR A 259 19.47 -0.99 -21.14
C THR A 259 20.46 -1.57 -20.12
N ARG A 260 19.99 -2.09 -18.98
CA ARG A 260 20.83 -2.85 -18.02
C ARG A 260 21.21 -4.24 -18.55
N GLY A 261 20.37 -4.86 -19.38
CA GLY A 261 20.67 -6.14 -20.05
C GLY A 261 21.75 -6.05 -21.13
N THR A 262 21.92 -4.89 -21.76
CA THR A 262 22.94 -4.68 -22.82
C THR A 262 24.32 -4.27 -22.30
N ALA A 263 24.46 -3.83 -21.05
CA ALA A 263 25.74 -3.42 -20.46
C ALA A 263 26.64 -4.60 -19.99
N GLY A 264 26.23 -5.85 -20.24
CA GLY A 264 26.91 -7.06 -19.75
C GLY A 264 27.56 -7.95 -20.81
N ARG A 265 27.66 -7.54 -22.09
CA ARG A 265 28.35 -8.32 -23.14
C ARG A 265 28.96 -7.44 -24.23
N SER A 266 30.11 -6.82 -23.96
CA SER A 266 31.10 -6.49 -24.99
C SER A 266 32.36 -5.88 -24.37
N ALA A 267 33.33 -6.72 -24.04
CA ALA A 267 34.75 -6.36 -24.07
C ALA A 267 35.57 -7.65 -24.24
N ARG A 268 35.63 -8.18 -25.47
CA ARG A 268 36.80 -8.95 -25.91
C ARG A 268 37.78 -7.92 -26.45
N CYS A 269 38.83 -7.66 -25.70
CA CYS A 269 40.01 -6.97 -26.22
C CYS A 269 41.14 -8.00 -26.20
N ASP A 270 41.55 -8.40 -27.39
CA ASP A 270 42.69 -9.26 -27.65
C ASP A 270 43.98 -8.60 -27.16
N GLY A 271 44.85 -9.42 -26.58
CA GLY A 271 46.15 -9.01 -26.07
C GLY A 271 47.14 -8.69 -27.18
N SER A 272 47.90 -7.62 -26.99
CA SER A 272 49.28 -7.55 -27.47
C SER A 272 50.15 -6.72 -26.52
N THR A 273 51.18 -7.41 -26.03
CA THR A 273 52.48 -7.01 -25.47
C THR A 273 52.84 -5.52 -25.25
N SER A 274 53.27 -5.27 -24.00
CA SER A 274 54.16 -4.20 -23.46
C SER A 274 55.47 -3.96 -24.26
N PRO A 275 56.32 -2.92 -24.01
CA PRO A 275 56.62 -2.33 -22.68
C PRO A 275 56.93 -0.82 -22.57
N ALA A 276 57.01 -0.39 -21.29
CA ALA A 276 58.03 0.49 -20.70
C ALA A 276 57.65 1.93 -20.24
N THR A 277 57.96 2.14 -18.96
CA THR A 277 58.60 3.31 -18.29
C THR A 277 57.78 4.46 -17.65
N ARG A 278 58.12 4.64 -16.36
CA ARG A 278 58.24 5.87 -15.53
C ARG A 278 57.02 6.44 -14.80
N ASP A 279 56.93 6.09 -13.52
CA ASP A 279 57.15 6.95 -12.33
C ASP A 279 56.72 8.44 -12.40
N GLN A 280 55.73 8.83 -11.59
CA GLN A 280 55.78 9.95 -10.62
C GLN A 280 54.43 10.17 -9.89
N SER A 281 54.44 9.84 -8.60
CA SER A 281 54.07 10.61 -7.39
C SER A 281 53.09 11.81 -7.40
N LEU A 282 52.40 11.93 -6.24
CA LEU A 282 51.82 13.14 -5.58
C LEU A 282 50.39 13.51 -6.03
N GLU A 283 49.43 13.94 -5.20
CA GLU A 283 49.27 14.12 -3.75
C GLU A 283 47.78 14.41 -3.52
N SER A 284 47.22 13.99 -2.38
CA SER A 284 46.01 14.61 -1.81
C SER A 284 46.39 15.92 -1.12
N PRO A 285 45.42 16.81 -0.82
CA PRO A 285 45.20 17.01 0.62
C PRO A 285 43.74 17.20 1.03
N ARG A 286 43.52 16.71 2.26
CA ARG A 286 42.40 17.01 3.17
C ARG A 286 42.41 18.49 3.60
N SER A 287 41.25 19.04 3.95
CA SER A 287 41.11 20.02 5.04
C SER A 287 39.68 19.95 5.61
N HIS A 288 39.55 19.55 6.88
CA HIS A 288 39.20 20.39 8.05
C HIS A 288 37.68 20.63 8.19
N SER A 289 36.95 19.96 9.10
CA SER A 289 36.96 19.96 10.59
C SER A 289 36.07 21.04 11.22
N GLN A 290 35.42 20.66 12.32
CA GLN A 290 34.71 21.44 13.38
C GLN A 290 33.18 21.45 13.18
N ARG A 291 32.34 20.71 13.93
CA ARG A 291 32.07 20.59 15.40
C ARG A 291 31.85 21.93 16.11
N THR A 292 30.60 22.16 16.51
CA THR A 292 30.13 22.73 17.81
C THR A 292 28.60 22.51 17.87
N ALA A 293 28.06 21.60 18.69
CA ALA A 293 27.76 21.72 20.13
C ALA A 293 26.52 22.60 20.44
N ALA A 294 25.49 21.93 20.99
CA ALA A 294 24.27 22.50 21.56
C ALA A 294 24.54 23.27 22.87
N PRO A 295 23.53 24.02 23.36
CA PRO A 295 23.05 23.70 24.71
C PRO A 295 21.51 23.83 24.89
N GLY A 296 20.90 22.86 25.60
CA GLY A 296 19.77 23.16 26.51
C GLY A 296 20.32 23.77 27.82
N PRO A 297 19.53 24.10 28.88
CA PRO A 297 18.26 23.48 29.28
C PRO A 297 17.20 24.51 29.80
N GLY A 298 16.04 24.04 30.26
CA GLY A 298 15.11 24.93 30.99
C GLY A 298 13.79 24.32 31.43
N LEU A 299 13.81 23.50 32.49
CA LEU A 299 12.62 23.20 33.30
C LEU A 299 12.04 24.50 33.89
N ARG A 300 10.72 24.71 33.75
CA ARG A 300 9.91 25.39 34.77
C ARG A 300 8.56 24.69 34.96
N ARG A 301 8.32 24.28 36.21
CA ARG A 301 7.05 23.83 36.78
C ARG A 301 6.15 25.02 37.13
N SER A 302 4.89 24.68 37.44
CA SER A 302 3.84 25.46 38.12
C SER A 302 2.87 26.16 37.15
N ARG A 303 1.54 26.18 37.32
CA ARG A 303 0.67 25.93 38.48
C ARG A 303 -0.67 25.33 38.04
N THR A 304 -1.23 24.53 38.92
CA THR A 304 -2.67 24.31 39.08
C THR A 304 -3.41 25.62 39.33
N VAL A 305 -4.50 25.87 38.62
CA VAL A 305 -5.59 26.74 39.07
C VAL A 305 -6.91 26.03 38.76
N SER A 306 -7.56 25.60 39.83
CA SER A 306 -8.98 25.29 39.95
C SER A 306 -9.83 26.53 39.68
N GLY A 307 -10.91 26.39 38.92
CA GLY A 307 -11.90 27.44 38.74
C GLY A 307 -13.15 26.94 38.04
N SER A 308 -14.10 26.45 38.84
CA SER A 308 -15.51 26.29 38.48
C SER A 308 -16.15 27.66 38.18
N CYS A 309 -16.99 27.78 37.16
CA CYS A 309 -18.39 28.21 37.28
C CYS A 309 -19.06 28.55 35.93
N CYS A 310 -20.38 28.31 35.93
CA CYS A 310 -21.44 28.92 35.14
C CYS A 310 -21.80 28.35 33.76
N SER A 311 -22.77 27.44 33.84
CA SER A 311 -23.98 27.34 33.01
C SER A 311 -24.60 28.70 32.65
N GLY A 312 -25.17 28.83 31.44
CA GLY A 312 -26.23 29.81 31.16
C GLY A 312 -26.29 30.32 29.71
N CYS A 313 -27.33 29.86 28.99
CA CYS A 313 -27.82 30.26 27.66
C CYS A 313 -27.08 29.71 26.43
#